data_AF-A0A8B9P9L0-F1
#
_entry.id   AF-A0A8B9P9L0-F1
#
_cell.length_a   1.000
_cell.length_b   1.000
_cell.length_c   1.000
_cell.angle_alpha   90.00
_cell.angle_beta   90.00
_cell.angle_gamma   90.00
#
_symmetry.space_group_name_H-M   'P 1'
#
loop_
_entity.id
_entity.type
_entity.pdbx_description
1 polymer ?
#
loop_
_entity_poly.entity_id
_entity_poly.type
_entity_poly.pdbx_seq_one_letter_code
_entity_poly.pdbx_strand_id
1 'polypeptide(L)'
;PPRAPPHAAPGARRQRGRPVRLRYRTHGHTQPPNSPPWSARDCRTSKNQIKVDLVDENFTELRGEIAGPPDTPYEGGRYQLEIKIPETYPFNPPKVRFITKIWHPNISSVTGAICLDILKDQWAAAMTLRTVLLSLQALLAAAEPDDPQDAVVANQYKQNPEMFKQTARLWAHVYAGAPVSSPEYTKKIENLCAMGFDRVSKCNLNIFQ
;
A
#
# COMPACT_ATOMS: atom_id res chain seq x y z
N PRO A 1 42.23 -57.66 60.51
CA PRO A 1 42.10 -58.25 59.15
C PRO A 1 40.99 -59.32 59.12
N PRO A 2 40.26 -59.57 58.01
CA PRO A 2 40.46 -59.15 56.59
C PRO A 2 39.40 -58.12 56.10
N ARG A 3 39.74 -57.13 55.26
CA ARG A 3 39.81 -57.03 53.76
C ARG A 3 38.46 -56.98 53.01
N ALA A 4 38.33 -55.97 52.14
CA ALA A 4 37.18 -55.38 51.42
C ALA A 4 37.11 -55.84 49.93
N PRO A 5 36.51 -55.11 48.92
CA PRO A 5 35.20 -54.45 48.64
C PRO A 5 34.65 -54.91 47.21
N PRO A 6 33.89 -54.18 46.32
CA PRO A 6 33.34 -52.80 46.35
C PRO A 6 31.94 -52.45 45.73
N HIS A 7 31.45 -51.29 46.23
CA HIS A 7 30.70 -50.13 45.66
C HIS A 7 29.42 -50.21 44.77
N ALA A 8 28.36 -49.49 45.22
CA ALA A 8 27.57 -48.52 44.43
C ALA A 8 26.79 -47.54 45.34
N ALA A 9 26.63 -46.28 44.90
CA ALA A 9 26.26 -45.07 45.67
C ALA A 9 24.76 -44.69 45.60
N PRO A 10 24.25 -43.73 46.41
CA PRO A 10 22.86 -43.71 46.91
C PRO A 10 21.89 -42.72 46.23
N GLY A 11 20.59 -43.03 46.35
CA GLY A 11 19.44 -42.28 45.81
C GLY A 11 18.61 -41.48 46.85
N ALA A 12 17.78 -40.59 46.31
CA ALA A 12 17.18 -39.40 46.91
C ALA A 12 15.84 -39.59 47.67
N ARG A 13 15.51 -38.64 48.58
CA ARG A 13 14.10 -38.28 48.88
C ARG A 13 13.89 -36.85 49.45
N ARG A 14 13.02 -36.12 48.73
CA ARG A 14 12.12 -34.97 49.05
C ARG A 14 12.33 -34.09 50.30
N GLN A 15 12.42 -32.77 50.07
CA GLN A 15 11.79 -31.73 50.91
C GLN A 15 11.27 -30.53 50.07
N ARG A 16 10.31 -29.80 50.65
CA ARG A 16 9.32 -28.88 50.05
C ARG A 16 9.93 -27.52 49.63
N GLY A 17 9.60 -27.04 48.42
CA GLY A 17 10.04 -25.74 47.89
C GLY A 17 9.10 -24.57 48.20
N ARG A 18 9.69 -23.42 48.55
CA ARG A 18 9.07 -22.10 48.84
C ARG A 18 8.52 -21.41 47.57
N PRO A 19 7.61 -20.42 47.69
CA PRO A 19 7.03 -19.77 46.51
C PRO A 19 8.06 -18.90 45.80
N VAL A 20 8.26 -19.15 44.50
CA VAL A 20 9.12 -18.35 43.63
C VAL A 20 8.34 -17.10 43.21
N ARG A 21 8.81 -15.94 43.66
CA ARG A 21 8.38 -14.62 43.17
C ARG A 21 8.79 -14.54 41.68
N LEU A 22 7.86 -14.61 40.74
CA LEU A 22 8.15 -14.30 39.33
C LEU A 22 8.53 -12.81 39.24
N ARG A 23 9.83 -12.53 39.14
CA ARG A 23 10.31 -11.24 38.64
C ARG A 23 10.10 -11.26 37.14
N TYR A 24 9.13 -10.49 36.64
CA TYR A 24 9.08 -10.16 35.22
C TYR A 24 10.34 -9.36 34.91
N ARG A 25 11.28 -10.00 34.21
CA ARG A 25 12.44 -9.34 33.64
C ARG A 25 11.90 -8.57 32.44
N THR A 26 11.75 -7.25 32.59
CA THR A 26 11.59 -6.36 31.44
C THR A 26 12.85 -6.52 30.60
N HIS A 27 12.74 -7.23 29.47
CA HIS A 27 13.78 -7.21 28.45
C HIS A 27 13.76 -5.81 27.83
N GLY A 28 14.53 -4.90 28.42
CA GLY A 28 15.01 -3.72 27.73
C GLY A 28 15.84 -4.19 26.54
N HIS A 29 15.35 -3.93 25.34
CA HIS A 29 16.11 -4.11 24.11
C HIS A 29 17.26 -3.09 24.10
N THR A 30 18.41 -3.44 24.66
CA THR A 30 19.67 -2.77 24.37
C THR A 30 20.15 -3.25 23.01
N GLN A 31 20.18 -2.36 22.01
CA GLN A 31 20.74 -2.65 20.69
C GLN A 31 22.26 -2.91 20.79
N PRO A 32 22.80 -3.86 20.01
CA PRO A 32 24.24 -4.06 19.92
C PRO A 32 24.92 -2.88 19.20
N PRO A 33 26.12 -2.45 19.62
CA PRO A 33 26.69 -1.16 19.24
C PRO A 33 27.31 -1.08 17.82
N ASN A 34 26.95 -1.94 16.87
CA ASN A 34 27.52 -1.94 15.50
C ASN A 34 26.61 -2.60 14.44
N SER A 35 25.33 -2.22 14.39
CA SER A 35 24.42 -2.65 13.31
C SER A 35 24.46 -1.67 12.13
N PRO A 36 24.54 -2.13 10.87
CA PRO A 36 24.54 -1.25 9.70
C PRO A 36 23.20 -0.48 9.55
N PRO A 37 23.20 0.69 8.85
CA PRO A 37 22.10 1.67 8.91
C PRO A 37 20.73 1.17 8.43
N TRP A 38 20.69 0.06 7.69
CA TRP A 38 19.47 -0.49 7.10
C TRP A 38 18.66 -1.39 8.06
N SER A 39 19.19 -1.71 9.25
CA SER A 39 18.51 -2.55 10.25
C SER A 39 17.40 -1.82 11.03
N ALA A 40 17.31 -0.51 10.88
CA ALA A 40 16.13 0.27 11.24
C ALA A 40 15.33 0.54 9.97
N ARG A 41 14.51 -0.42 9.53
CA ARG A 41 13.37 -0.06 8.68
C ARG A 41 12.51 0.87 9.51
N ASP A 42 12.65 2.16 9.26
CA ASP A 42 11.88 3.24 9.87
C ASP A 42 10.39 2.85 9.84
N CYS A 43 9.84 2.50 11.01
CA CYS A 43 8.40 2.40 11.25
C CYS A 43 7.77 3.81 11.28
N ARG A 44 8.15 4.66 10.32
CA ARG A 44 7.88 6.10 10.35
C ARG A 44 6.87 6.55 9.30
N THR A 45 6.10 5.62 8.74
CA THR A 45 5.04 5.93 7.75
C THR A 45 3.63 5.71 8.31
N SER A 46 3.42 5.71 9.64
CA SER A 46 2.15 5.24 10.21
C SER A 46 1.05 6.29 10.42
N LYS A 47 1.27 7.59 10.17
CA LYS A 47 0.30 8.64 10.59
C LYS A 47 -0.61 9.22 9.50
N ASN A 48 -0.35 9.01 8.21
CA ASN A 48 -1.06 9.73 7.14
C ASN A 48 -1.44 8.85 5.93
N GLN A 49 -1.95 7.64 6.19
CA GLN A 49 -2.28 6.69 5.12
C GLN A 49 -3.54 7.07 4.34
N ILE A 50 -4.56 7.61 5.01
CA ILE A 50 -5.83 8.02 4.40
C ILE A 50 -6.31 9.33 5.05
N LYS A 51 -6.99 10.18 4.27
CA LYS A 51 -7.72 11.35 4.78
C LYS A 51 -9.01 11.57 4.00
N VAL A 52 -9.94 12.31 4.59
CA VAL A 52 -11.18 12.77 3.97
C VAL A 52 -11.38 14.23 4.34
N ASP A 53 -11.58 15.07 3.34
CA ASP A 53 -11.86 16.49 3.45
C ASP A 53 -13.30 16.74 2.95
N LEU A 54 -14.05 17.63 3.61
CA LEU A 54 -15.38 18.07 3.14
C LEU A 54 -15.22 18.98 1.93
N VAL A 55 -16.03 18.78 0.89
CA VAL A 55 -16.08 19.69 -0.27
C VAL A 55 -17.30 20.61 -0.17
N ASP A 56 -18.40 20.09 0.34
CA ASP A 56 -19.66 20.81 0.53
C ASP A 56 -20.13 20.79 2.01
N GLU A 57 -21.13 21.62 2.31
CA GLU A 57 -21.72 21.72 3.65
C GLU A 57 -22.81 20.66 3.89
N ASN A 58 -23.39 20.11 2.82
CA ASN A 58 -24.44 19.10 2.87
C ASN A 58 -23.90 17.65 2.87
N PHE A 59 -22.59 17.46 2.95
CA PHE A 59 -21.91 16.16 3.02
C PHE A 59 -22.18 15.24 1.83
N THR A 60 -22.58 15.80 0.67
CA THR A 60 -22.87 15.01 -0.54
C THR A 60 -21.63 14.78 -1.41
N GLU A 61 -20.62 15.65 -1.27
CA GLU A 61 -19.35 15.57 -1.96
C GLU A 61 -18.19 15.68 -0.97
N LEU A 62 -17.30 14.69 -1.04
CA LEU A 62 -16.12 14.57 -0.18
C LEU A 62 -14.89 14.37 -1.05
N ARG A 63 -13.74 14.81 -0.54
CA ARG A 63 -12.43 14.59 -1.16
C ARG A 63 -11.64 13.63 -0.30
N GLY A 64 -11.48 12.41 -0.78
CA GLY A 64 -10.58 11.43 -0.17
C GLY A 64 -9.14 11.64 -0.63
N GLU A 65 -8.19 11.18 0.16
CA GLU A 65 -6.82 10.99 -0.33
C GLU A 65 -6.18 9.78 0.35
N ILE A 66 -5.50 8.97 -0.45
CA ILE A 66 -4.77 7.78 0.02
C ILE A 66 -3.30 7.88 -0.34
N ALA A 67 -2.43 7.41 0.56
CA ALA A 67 -1.02 7.23 0.27
C ALA A 67 -0.81 5.95 -0.56
N GLY A 68 0.09 6.00 -1.54
CA GLY A 68 0.52 4.80 -2.24
C GLY A 68 1.16 3.79 -1.27
N PRO A 69 0.78 2.51 -1.31
CA PRO A 69 1.34 1.51 -0.40
C PRO A 69 2.86 1.35 -0.58
N PRO A 70 3.60 1.00 0.49
CA PRO A 70 5.03 0.70 0.38
C PRO A 70 5.28 -0.52 -0.51
N ASP A 71 6.46 -0.62 -1.10
CA ASP A 71 6.88 -1.72 -1.98
C ASP A 71 6.05 -1.87 -3.26
N THR A 72 5.30 -0.82 -3.63
CA THR A 72 4.51 -0.73 -4.87
C THR A 72 5.10 0.35 -5.80
N PRO A 73 4.77 0.37 -7.10
CA PRO A 73 5.14 1.51 -7.96
C PRO A 73 4.50 2.84 -7.54
N TYR A 74 3.53 2.83 -6.61
CA TYR A 74 2.79 3.99 -6.14
C TYR A 74 3.38 4.61 -4.87
N GLU A 75 4.37 3.95 -4.26
CA GLU A 75 4.98 4.37 -3.00
C GLU A 75 5.46 5.82 -3.03
N GLY A 76 5.17 6.56 -1.95
CA GLY A 76 5.50 7.99 -1.83
C GLY A 76 4.55 8.93 -2.58
N GLY A 77 3.66 8.40 -3.42
CA GLY A 77 2.60 9.17 -4.08
C GLY A 77 1.38 9.40 -3.16
N ARG A 78 0.64 10.49 -3.41
CA ARG A 78 -0.66 10.77 -2.79
C ARG A 78 -1.75 10.91 -3.84
N TYR A 79 -2.83 10.16 -3.68
CA TYR A 79 -3.87 10.01 -4.69
C TYR A 79 -5.19 10.59 -4.18
N GLN A 80 -5.65 11.67 -4.82
CA GLN A 80 -6.92 12.30 -4.50
C GLN A 80 -8.08 11.55 -5.15
N LEU A 81 -9.17 11.46 -4.40
CA LEU A 81 -10.39 10.75 -4.75
C LEU A 81 -11.57 11.71 -4.64
N GLU A 82 -12.44 11.68 -5.65
CA GLU A 82 -13.77 12.26 -5.60
C GLU A 82 -14.70 11.21 -5.00
N ILE A 83 -15.47 11.58 -3.98
CA ILE A 83 -16.43 10.71 -3.31
C ILE A 83 -17.77 11.43 -3.31
N LYS A 84 -18.78 10.84 -3.96
CA LYS A 84 -20.15 11.37 -3.98
C LYS A 84 -21.08 10.43 -3.23
N ILE A 85 -21.76 10.97 -2.23
CA ILE A 85 -22.72 10.24 -1.40
C ILE A 85 -24.09 10.28 -2.08
N PRO A 86 -24.69 9.15 -2.48
CA PRO A 86 -26.03 9.14 -3.04
C PRO A 86 -27.07 9.42 -1.95
N GLU A 87 -28.25 9.91 -2.34
CA GLU A 87 -29.39 10.11 -1.44
C GLU A 87 -29.85 8.80 -0.77
N THR A 88 -29.53 7.66 -1.38
CA THR A 88 -29.87 6.33 -0.88
C THR A 88 -28.79 5.71 0.01
N TYR A 89 -27.74 6.46 0.39
CA TYR A 89 -26.75 6.01 1.37
C TYR A 89 -27.41 5.78 2.74
N PRO A 90 -27.11 4.70 3.49
CA PRO A 90 -26.06 3.70 3.26
C PRO A 90 -26.52 2.44 2.49
N PHE A 91 -27.71 2.42 1.90
CA PHE A 91 -28.21 1.25 1.16
C PHE A 91 -27.53 1.08 -0.21
N ASN A 92 -27.08 2.17 -0.83
CA ASN A 92 -26.21 2.15 -2.00
C ASN A 92 -24.81 2.70 -1.68
N PRO A 93 -23.77 2.20 -2.38
CA PRO A 93 -22.39 2.64 -2.15
C PRO A 93 -22.16 4.09 -2.59
N PRO A 94 -21.17 4.78 -2.00
CA PRO A 94 -20.70 6.05 -2.53
C PRO A 94 -20.08 5.86 -3.92
N LYS A 95 -20.24 6.84 -4.79
CA LYS A 95 -19.55 6.86 -6.09
C LYS A 95 -18.14 7.42 -5.88
N VAL A 96 -17.12 6.61 -6.14
CA VAL A 96 -15.72 6.98 -5.95
C VAL A 96 -14.96 6.97 -7.27
N ARG A 97 -14.12 7.99 -7.49
CA ARG A 97 -13.29 8.12 -8.69
C ARG A 97 -11.94 8.76 -8.36
N PHE A 98 -10.87 8.32 -9.01
CA PHE A 98 -9.57 8.99 -8.90
C PHE A 98 -9.57 10.35 -9.60
N ILE A 99 -9.22 11.39 -8.85
CA ILE A 99 -8.93 12.73 -9.39
C ILE A 99 -7.47 12.74 -9.86
N THR A 100 -6.56 12.21 -9.04
CA THR A 100 -5.16 12.02 -9.42
C THR A 100 -5.06 10.94 -10.49
N LYS A 101 -4.51 11.27 -11.66
CA LYS A 101 -4.25 10.31 -12.72
C LYS A 101 -3.35 9.18 -12.21
N ILE A 102 -3.69 7.94 -12.55
CA ILE A 102 -2.98 6.74 -12.11
C ILE A 102 -2.94 5.69 -13.21
N TRP A 103 -1.83 4.94 -13.28
CA TRP A 103 -1.65 3.81 -14.18
C TRP A 103 -1.85 2.51 -13.40
N HIS A 104 -3.05 1.91 -13.49
CA HIS A 104 -3.41 0.70 -12.74
C HIS A 104 -4.45 -0.13 -13.51
N PRO A 105 -4.38 -1.47 -13.55
CA PRO A 105 -5.31 -2.31 -14.34
C PRO A 105 -6.80 -2.09 -14.00
N ASN A 106 -7.12 -1.93 -12.72
CA ASN A 106 -8.50 -1.74 -12.23
C ASN A 106 -8.93 -0.27 -12.12
N ILE A 107 -8.14 0.69 -12.63
CA ILE A 107 -8.50 2.11 -12.62
C ILE A 107 -8.29 2.70 -14.02
N SER A 108 -9.29 3.40 -14.56
CA SER A 108 -9.18 4.02 -15.88
C SER A 108 -8.09 5.09 -15.89
N SER A 109 -7.11 4.95 -16.79
CA SER A 109 -6.02 5.93 -16.98
C SER A 109 -6.52 7.31 -17.44
N VAL A 110 -7.71 7.35 -18.06
CA VAL A 110 -8.33 8.57 -18.62
C VAL A 110 -9.28 9.23 -17.64
N THR A 111 -10.21 8.46 -17.07
CA THR A 111 -11.31 9.02 -16.26
C THR A 111 -11.10 8.88 -14.76
N GLY A 112 -10.24 7.95 -14.33
CA GLY A 112 -10.11 7.56 -12.91
C GLY A 112 -11.26 6.71 -12.38
N ALA A 113 -12.16 6.21 -13.24
CA ALA A 113 -13.19 5.23 -12.85
C ALA A 113 -12.54 3.96 -12.28
N ILE A 114 -13.20 3.31 -11.32
CA ILE A 114 -12.66 2.21 -10.54
C ILE A 114 -13.52 0.96 -10.75
N CYS A 115 -12.89 -0.18 -11.04
CA CYS A 115 -13.54 -1.48 -10.94
C CYS A 115 -13.22 -2.09 -9.56
N LEU A 116 -14.17 -2.00 -8.63
CA LEU A 116 -14.08 -2.64 -7.31
C LEU A 116 -15.47 -3.14 -6.90
N ASP A 117 -15.55 -4.40 -6.49
CA ASP A 117 -16.76 -5.14 -6.14
C ASP A 117 -17.56 -4.49 -4.98
N ILE A 118 -16.87 -3.98 -3.96
CA ILE A 118 -17.52 -3.31 -2.82
C ILE A 118 -18.17 -1.97 -3.21
N LEU A 119 -17.84 -1.41 -4.37
CA LEU A 119 -18.50 -0.22 -4.93
C LEU A 119 -19.66 -0.58 -5.88
N LYS A 120 -19.96 -1.87 -6.02
CA LYS A 120 -20.99 -2.43 -6.91
C LYS A 120 -21.93 -3.34 -6.11
N ASP A 121 -21.83 -4.65 -6.31
CA ASP A 121 -22.73 -5.69 -5.83
C ASP A 121 -22.35 -6.23 -4.45
N GLN A 122 -21.11 -6.06 -4.01
CA GLN A 122 -20.64 -6.49 -2.68
C GLN A 122 -20.73 -5.38 -1.61
N TRP A 123 -21.44 -4.29 -1.90
CA TRP A 123 -21.66 -3.22 -0.92
C TRP A 123 -22.54 -3.71 0.24
N ALA A 124 -22.09 -3.44 1.46
CA ALA A 124 -22.89 -3.64 2.67
C ALA A 124 -23.08 -2.32 3.40
N ALA A 125 -24.29 -2.05 3.89
CA ALA A 125 -24.60 -0.81 4.63
C ALA A 125 -23.78 -0.61 5.91
N ALA A 126 -23.10 -1.66 6.40
CA ALA A 126 -22.16 -1.60 7.52
C ALA A 126 -20.76 -1.08 7.12
N MET A 127 -20.47 -0.95 5.83
CA MET A 127 -19.21 -0.41 5.33
C MET A 127 -19.14 1.11 5.54
N THR A 128 -17.94 1.61 5.80
CA THR A 128 -17.66 3.01 6.07
C THR A 128 -16.74 3.61 5.00
N LEU A 129 -16.66 4.94 4.94
CA LEU A 129 -15.67 5.61 4.09
C LEU A 129 -14.24 5.15 4.39
N ARG A 130 -13.93 4.91 5.68
CA ARG A 130 -12.63 4.38 6.10
C ARG A 130 -12.34 3.03 5.46
N THR A 131 -13.29 2.09 5.49
CA THR A 131 -13.09 0.77 4.90
C THR A 131 -12.98 0.85 3.37
N VAL A 132 -13.75 1.72 2.72
CA VAL A 132 -13.62 1.97 1.27
C VAL A 132 -12.22 2.47 0.90
N LEU A 133 -11.69 3.47 1.62
CA LEU A 133 -10.35 4.01 1.35
C LEU A 133 -9.24 2.98 1.58
N LEU A 134 -9.37 2.14 2.61
CA LEU A 134 -8.41 1.06 2.88
C LEU A 134 -8.48 -0.02 1.79
N SER A 135 -9.67 -0.37 1.30
CA SER A 135 -9.82 -1.31 0.19
C SER A 135 -9.21 -0.77 -1.11
N LEU A 136 -9.35 0.53 -1.38
CA LEU A 136 -8.68 1.17 -2.52
C LEU A 136 -7.16 1.14 -2.37
N GLN A 137 -6.64 1.35 -1.16
CA GLN A 137 -5.21 1.22 -0.89
C GLN A 137 -4.72 -0.22 -1.08
N ALA A 138 -5.51 -1.21 -0.64
CA ALA A 138 -5.21 -2.63 -0.86
C ALA A 138 -5.22 -2.99 -2.36
N LEU A 139 -6.17 -2.43 -3.13
CA LEU A 139 -6.23 -2.60 -4.58
C LEU A 139 -4.94 -2.12 -5.27
N LEU A 140 -4.35 -1.00 -4.82
CA LEU A 140 -3.06 -0.52 -5.35
C LEU A 140 -1.89 -1.47 -5.07
N ALA A 141 -1.97 -2.27 -4.01
CA ALA A 141 -0.95 -3.27 -3.69
C ALA A 141 -1.17 -4.60 -4.44
N ALA A 142 -2.42 -4.94 -4.74
CA ALA A 142 -2.81 -6.18 -5.39
C ALA A 142 -3.84 -5.90 -6.50
N ALA A 143 -3.34 -5.64 -7.71
CA ALA A 143 -4.18 -5.47 -8.89
C ALA A 143 -4.81 -6.81 -9.30
N GLU A 144 -6.00 -6.74 -9.89
CA GLU A 144 -6.73 -7.88 -10.46
C GLU A 144 -6.82 -7.72 -11.99
N PRO A 145 -5.81 -8.15 -12.76
CA PRO A 145 -5.75 -7.85 -14.19
C PRO A 145 -6.68 -8.76 -15.03
N ASP A 146 -7.32 -9.78 -14.44
CA ASP A 146 -8.32 -10.62 -15.13
C ASP A 146 -9.72 -9.99 -15.17
N ASP A 147 -10.01 -9.02 -14.30
CA ASP A 147 -11.19 -8.14 -14.35
C ASP A 147 -10.80 -6.64 -14.44
N PRO A 148 -10.23 -6.20 -15.59
CA PRO A 148 -9.63 -4.88 -15.70
C PRO A 148 -10.66 -3.78 -15.96
N GLN A 149 -10.37 -2.59 -15.45
CA GLN A 149 -11.05 -1.35 -15.83
C GLN A 149 -10.41 -0.70 -17.07
N ASP A 150 -9.11 -0.92 -17.26
CA ASP A 150 -8.33 -0.41 -18.38
C ASP A 150 -7.57 -1.55 -19.06
N ALA A 151 -8.07 -1.96 -20.24
CA ALA A 151 -7.53 -3.11 -20.97
C ALA A 151 -6.09 -2.91 -21.45
N VAL A 152 -5.70 -1.67 -21.77
CA VAL A 152 -4.33 -1.38 -22.24
C VAL A 152 -3.35 -1.54 -21.08
N VAL A 153 -3.68 -0.97 -19.93
CA VAL A 153 -2.87 -1.08 -18.71
C VAL A 153 -2.78 -2.54 -18.26
N ALA A 154 -3.89 -3.26 -18.25
CA ALA A 154 -3.93 -4.67 -17.88
C ALA A 154 -3.12 -5.55 -18.84
N ASN A 155 -3.18 -5.29 -20.14
CA ASN A 155 -2.37 -6.01 -21.12
C ASN A 155 -0.87 -5.77 -20.89
N GLN A 156 -0.46 -4.52 -20.65
CA GLN A 156 0.93 -4.20 -20.30
C GLN A 156 1.36 -4.88 -18.99
N TYR A 157 0.47 -4.90 -17.98
CA TYR A 157 0.73 -5.58 -16.70
C TYR A 157 1.04 -7.06 -16.90
N LYS A 158 0.24 -7.76 -17.72
CA LYS A 158 0.41 -9.20 -17.99
C LYS A 158 1.60 -9.51 -18.90
N GLN A 159 1.78 -8.73 -19.97
CA GLN A 159 2.78 -9.02 -21.00
C GLN A 159 4.17 -8.50 -20.64
N ASN A 160 4.27 -7.37 -19.94
CA ASN A 160 5.54 -6.75 -19.58
C ASN A 160 5.48 -6.09 -18.18
N PRO A 161 5.58 -6.90 -17.11
CA PRO A 161 5.46 -6.41 -15.73
C PRO A 161 6.48 -5.33 -15.35
N GLU A 162 7.71 -5.42 -15.87
CA GLU A 162 8.75 -4.43 -15.57
C GLU A 162 8.42 -3.09 -16.22
N MET A 163 8.00 -3.10 -17.48
CA MET A 163 7.55 -1.90 -18.18
C MET A 163 6.33 -1.27 -17.51
N PHE A 164 5.36 -2.07 -17.08
CA PHE A 164 4.23 -1.59 -16.28
C PHE A 164 4.73 -0.90 -15.00
N LYS A 165 5.64 -1.54 -14.25
CA LYS A 165 6.19 -0.98 -13.01
C LYS A 165 6.87 0.36 -13.23
N GLN A 166 7.65 0.51 -14.30
CA GLN A 166 8.29 1.78 -14.65
C GLN A 166 7.27 2.84 -15.08
N THR A 167 6.27 2.46 -15.87
CA THR A 167 5.18 3.34 -16.30
C THR A 167 4.38 3.86 -15.10
N ALA A 168 4.00 2.96 -14.19
CA ALA A 168 3.26 3.30 -12.98
C ALA A 168 4.07 4.20 -12.03
N ARG A 169 5.37 3.94 -11.86
CA ARG A 169 6.28 4.82 -11.10
C ARG A 169 6.40 6.20 -11.70
N LEU A 170 6.51 6.28 -13.03
CA LEU A 170 6.54 7.56 -13.74
C LEU A 170 5.24 8.34 -13.50
N TRP A 171 4.09 7.70 -13.64
CA TRP A 171 2.79 8.33 -13.37
C TRP A 171 2.66 8.77 -11.91
N ALA A 172 3.12 7.95 -10.95
CA ALA A 172 3.17 8.32 -9.54
C ALA A 172 4.05 9.55 -9.30
N HIS A 173 5.20 9.64 -9.97
CA HIS A 173 6.08 10.81 -9.88
C HIS A 173 5.42 12.06 -10.46
N VAL A 174 4.88 11.97 -11.68
CA VAL A 174 4.32 13.10 -12.42
C VAL A 174 3.01 13.61 -11.82
N TYR A 175 2.13 12.73 -11.38
CA TYR A 175 0.77 13.08 -10.97
C TYR A 175 0.52 13.00 -9.47
N ALA A 176 1.24 12.16 -8.74
CA ALA A 176 1.00 11.89 -7.32
C ALA A 176 2.13 12.42 -6.42
N GLY A 177 3.18 13.03 -6.98
CA GLY A 177 4.30 13.60 -6.22
C GLY A 177 5.25 12.55 -5.61
N ALA A 178 5.24 11.31 -6.12
CA ALA A 178 6.20 10.29 -5.70
C ALA A 178 7.64 10.71 -6.06
N PRO A 179 8.67 10.20 -5.34
CA PRO A 179 10.06 10.49 -5.67
C PRO A 179 10.43 10.03 -7.09
N VAL A 180 11.45 10.70 -7.66
CA VAL A 180 11.81 10.66 -9.08
C VAL A 180 11.95 9.24 -9.63
N SER A 181 11.25 8.99 -10.74
CA SER A 181 11.36 7.79 -11.58
C SER A 181 12.70 7.72 -12.33
N SER A 182 13.07 6.54 -12.87
CA SER A 182 14.36 6.31 -13.54
C SER A 182 14.76 7.47 -14.50
N PRO A 183 16.01 7.98 -14.43
CA PRO A 183 16.49 9.12 -15.21
C PRO A 183 16.31 8.96 -16.73
N GLU A 184 16.34 7.72 -17.20
CA GLU A 184 16.21 7.38 -18.62
C GLU A 184 14.84 7.74 -19.17
N TYR A 185 13.77 7.54 -18.39
CA TYR A 185 12.41 7.86 -18.82
C TYR A 185 12.13 9.35 -18.76
N THR A 186 12.64 10.04 -17.74
CA THR A 186 12.59 11.51 -17.66
C THR A 186 13.22 12.13 -18.91
N LYS A 187 14.39 11.63 -19.32
CA LYS A 187 15.07 12.08 -20.54
C LYS A 187 14.27 11.80 -21.82
N LYS A 188 13.64 10.62 -21.94
CA LYS A 188 12.76 10.31 -23.09
C LYS A 188 11.57 11.28 -23.16
N ILE A 189 10.96 11.59 -22.02
CA ILE A 189 9.84 12.54 -21.94
C ILE A 189 10.29 13.95 -22.32
N GLU A 190 11.45 14.38 -21.83
CA GLU A 190 12.05 15.69 -22.17
C GLU A 190 12.32 15.79 -23.67
N ASN A 191 12.89 14.76 -24.30
CA ASN A 191 13.10 14.72 -25.74
C ASN A 191 11.78 14.86 -26.52
N LEU A 192 10.72 14.18 -26.09
CA LEU A 192 9.38 14.32 -26.68
C LEU A 192 8.79 15.72 -26.43
N CYS A 193 9.12 16.39 -25.32
CA CYS A 193 8.77 17.80 -25.09
C CYS A 193 9.51 18.74 -26.03
N ALA A 194 10.81 18.51 -26.24
CA ALA A 194 11.62 19.32 -27.13
C ALA A 194 11.13 19.25 -28.59
N MET A 195 10.50 18.14 -28.99
CA MET A 195 9.89 17.97 -30.32
C MET A 195 8.49 18.60 -30.47
N GLY A 196 7.99 19.34 -29.47
CA GLY A 196 6.76 20.13 -29.58
C GLY A 196 5.46 19.40 -29.24
N PHE A 197 5.52 18.15 -28.77
CA PHE A 197 4.34 17.47 -28.25
C PHE A 197 3.94 18.03 -26.88
N ASP A 198 2.66 18.04 -26.54
CA ASP A 198 2.18 18.54 -25.24
C ASP A 198 2.51 17.60 -24.08
N ARG A 199 2.86 18.13 -22.91
CA ARG A 199 3.23 17.33 -21.72
C ARG A 199 2.04 16.51 -21.18
N VAL A 200 0.82 17.01 -21.36
CA VAL A 200 -0.44 16.36 -20.93
C VAL A 200 -0.89 15.27 -21.91
N SER A 201 -0.60 15.44 -23.20
CA SER A 201 -0.91 14.46 -24.26
C SER A 201 0.05 13.25 -24.24
N LYS A 202 1.18 13.34 -23.52
CA LYS A 202 2.26 12.35 -23.47
C LYS A 202 2.05 11.17 -22.53
N CYS A 203 1.32 11.34 -21.42
CA CYS A 203 1.04 10.18 -20.56
C CYS A 203 -0.03 9.28 -21.18
N ASN A 204 -0.90 9.83 -22.06
CA ASN A 204 -1.88 9.05 -22.81
C ASN A 204 -1.31 8.40 -24.09
N LEU A 205 -0.18 8.89 -24.61
CA LEU A 205 0.55 8.15 -25.64
C LEU A 205 1.38 7.08 -24.96
N ASN A 206 1.25 5.85 -25.45
CA ASN A 206 2.06 4.70 -25.08
C ASN A 206 3.56 4.99 -25.31
N ILE A 207 4.21 5.71 -24.38
CA ILE A 207 5.68 5.91 -24.34
C ILE A 207 6.43 4.57 -24.26
N PHE A 208 5.69 3.50 -24.03
CA PHE A 208 6.15 2.16 -23.75
C PHE A 208 5.64 1.11 -24.76
N GLN A 209 4.99 1.47 -25.86
CA GLN A 209 4.75 0.52 -26.97
C GLN A 209 5.92 0.49 -27.95
#